data_AF-A0AA42KRT7-F1
#
_entry.id   AF-A0AA42KRT7-F1
#
_cell.length_a   1.000
_cell.length_b   1.000
_cell.length_c   1.000
_cell.angle_alpha   90.00
_cell.angle_beta   90.00
_cell.angle_gamma   90.00
#
_symmetry.space_group_name_H-M   'P 1'
#
loop_
_entity.id
_entity.type
_entity.pdbx_description
1 polymer ?
#
loop_
_entity_poly.entity_id
_entity_poly.type
_entity_poly.pdbx_seq_one_letter_code
_entity_poly.pdbx_strand_id
1 'polypeptide(L)'
;MNSMRWNIFLAALALALAPVYSVADTDVYRYAMEVNAKRAEGLLFKYTRFNSESPYPCLRLELINPKDDWAVVERKDICEMNSLSLANDFSYAGFSKIEFHGSAVSFDFNYLLNEEPGEYVQTCTVEAKGRSLSEMKCTDPQAAN
;
A
#
# COMPACT_ATOMS: atom_id res chain seq x y z
N MET A 1 6.35 50.86 35.37
CA MET A 1 6.94 50.20 34.17
C MET A 1 7.69 48.97 34.64
N ASN A 2 7.44 47.78 34.06
CA ASN A 2 8.13 46.47 34.27
C ASN A 2 7.33 45.33 34.92
N SER A 3 6.15 44.99 34.40
CA SER A 3 5.65 43.61 34.60
C SER A 3 4.86 43.07 33.41
N MET A 4 4.28 43.94 32.60
CA MET A 4 3.35 43.55 31.54
C MET A 4 4.03 42.96 30.27
N ARG A 5 5.36 43.12 30.13
CA ARG A 5 6.11 42.63 28.95
C ARG A 5 6.63 41.19 29.07
N TRP A 6 6.61 40.59 30.26
CA TRP A 6 7.18 39.25 30.46
C TRP A 6 6.17 38.13 30.17
N ASN A 7 4.88 38.37 30.42
CA ASN A 7 3.85 37.33 30.28
C ASN A 7 3.50 36.99 28.82
N ILE A 8 3.87 37.84 27.86
CA ILE A 8 3.59 37.60 26.44
C ILE A 8 4.62 36.65 25.80
N PHE A 9 5.86 36.61 26.33
CA PHE A 9 6.89 35.69 25.82
C PHE A 9 6.70 34.23 26.27
N LEU A 10 6.03 34.00 27.41
CA LEU A 10 5.76 32.65 27.92
C LEU A 10 4.60 31.94 27.20
N ALA A 11 3.66 32.70 26.62
CA ALA A 11 2.54 32.10 25.89
C ALA A 11 2.95 31.56 24.50
N ALA A 12 3.97 32.15 23.86
CA ALA A 12 4.44 31.73 22.55
C ALA A 12 5.27 30.43 22.58
N LEU A 13 5.91 30.12 23.71
CA LEU A 13 6.73 28.91 23.85
C LEU A 13 5.90 27.63 24.08
N ALA A 14 4.68 27.76 24.59
CA ALA A 14 3.79 26.62 24.87
C ALA A 14 3.07 26.05 23.63
N LEU A 15 2.98 26.81 22.53
CA LEU A 15 2.32 26.39 21.29
C LEU A 15 3.24 25.62 20.32
N ALA A 16 4.56 25.58 20.59
CA ALA A 16 5.54 24.92 19.71
C ALA A 16 5.84 23.45 20.09
N LEU A 17 5.23 22.93 21.15
CA LEU A 17 5.42 21.57 21.65
C LEU A 17 4.13 20.75 21.54
N ALA A 18 3.32 20.95 20.50
CA ALA A 18 2.32 19.96 20.15
C ALA A 18 3.07 18.79 19.49
N PRO A 19 3.21 17.63 20.15
CA PRO A 19 3.72 16.43 19.48
C PRO A 19 2.83 16.17 18.27
N VAL A 20 3.44 16.18 17.08
CA VAL A 20 2.81 15.68 15.87
C VAL A 20 2.72 14.17 16.05
N TYR A 21 1.61 13.70 16.61
CA TYR A 21 1.31 12.28 16.62
C TYR A 21 0.98 11.88 15.18
N SER A 22 1.93 11.24 14.52
CA SER A 22 1.62 10.41 13.36
C SER A 22 0.79 9.24 13.89
N VAL A 23 -0.53 9.28 13.68
CA VAL A 23 -1.37 8.10 13.87
C VAL A 23 -1.01 7.17 12.73
N ALA A 24 -0.07 6.25 12.99
CA ALA A 24 0.07 5.09 12.15
C ALA A 24 -1.29 4.37 12.18
N ASP A 25 -1.92 4.20 11.02
CA ASP A 25 -3.13 3.39 10.88
C ASP A 25 -2.75 1.92 11.09
N THR A 26 -2.61 1.54 12.37
CA THR A 26 -2.08 0.24 12.79
C THR A 26 -3.11 -0.88 12.71
N ASP A 27 -4.40 -0.56 12.59
CA ASP A 27 -5.46 -1.58 12.66
C ASP A 27 -5.48 -2.45 11.40
N VAL A 28 -5.23 -1.88 10.23
CA VAL A 28 -5.23 -2.60 8.95
C VAL A 28 -4.16 -3.71 8.92
N TYR A 29 -3.03 -3.51 9.60
CA TYR A 29 -1.93 -4.49 9.63
C TYR A 29 -2.27 -5.79 10.36
N ARG A 30 -3.36 -5.84 11.15
CA ARG A 30 -3.85 -7.10 11.73
C ARG A 30 -4.31 -8.10 10.67
N TYR A 31 -4.61 -7.61 9.46
CA TYR A 31 -5.04 -8.42 8.33
C TYR A 31 -3.90 -8.79 7.38
N ALA A 32 -2.66 -8.38 7.66
CA ALA A 32 -1.52 -8.72 6.83
C ALA A 32 -1.25 -10.23 6.89
N MET A 33 -1.23 -10.88 5.73
CA MET A 33 -0.94 -12.31 5.60
C MET A 33 0.49 -12.57 5.13
N GLU A 34 1.04 -11.66 4.34
CA GLU A 34 2.35 -11.81 3.74
C GLU A 34 2.99 -10.45 3.53
N VAL A 35 4.27 -10.34 3.89
CA VAL A 35 5.06 -9.12 3.71
C VAL A 35 6.43 -9.54 3.20
N ASN A 36 6.89 -8.88 2.14
CA ASN A 36 8.25 -9.06 1.65
C ASN A 36 8.78 -7.74 1.09
N ALA A 37 10.09 -7.60 1.02
CA ALA A 37 10.74 -6.41 0.54
C ALA A 37 12.06 -6.70 -0.16
N LYS A 38 12.39 -5.87 -1.15
CA LYS A 38 13.65 -5.95 -1.89
C LYS A 38 14.22 -4.55 -2.10
N ARG A 39 15.55 -4.45 -2.16
CA ARG A 39 16.20 -3.20 -2.55
C ARG A 39 16.02 -2.97 -4.05
N ALA A 40 15.56 -1.78 -4.43
CA ALA A 40 15.42 -1.33 -5.80
C ALA A 40 15.91 0.13 -5.88
N GLU A 41 16.94 0.40 -6.68
CA GLU A 41 17.45 1.77 -6.93
C GLU A 41 17.78 2.58 -5.66
N GLY A 42 18.27 1.92 -4.61
CA GLY A 42 18.60 2.57 -3.32
C GLY A 42 17.42 2.81 -2.38
N LEU A 43 16.20 2.49 -2.83
CA LEU A 43 14.99 2.38 -2.01
C LEU A 43 14.75 0.92 -1.59
N LEU A 44 13.83 0.73 -0.66
CA LEU A 44 13.25 -0.57 -0.33
C LEU A 44 11.84 -0.64 -0.93
N PHE A 45 11.66 -1.52 -1.91
CA PHE A 45 10.36 -1.82 -2.48
C PHE A 45 9.73 -2.96 -1.68
N LYS A 46 8.63 -2.68 -0.98
CA LYS A 46 7.91 -3.61 -0.11
C LYS A 46 6.52 -3.88 -0.68
N TYR A 47 6.07 -5.12 -0.57
CA TYR A 47 4.64 -5.43 -0.69
C TYR A 47 4.07 -5.94 0.64
N THR A 48 2.77 -5.75 0.83
CA THR A 48 1.99 -6.35 1.92
C THR A 48 0.68 -6.85 1.33
N ARG A 49 0.49 -8.16 1.37
CA ARG A 49 -0.76 -8.82 0.98
C ARG A 49 -1.65 -8.94 2.21
N PHE A 50 -2.84 -8.35 2.12
CA PHE A 50 -3.85 -8.46 3.17
C PHE A 50 -4.79 -9.63 2.90
N ASN A 51 -5.51 -10.06 3.93
CA ASN A 51 -6.50 -11.13 3.83
C ASN A 51 -7.65 -10.71 2.91
N SER A 52 -7.96 -11.55 1.91
CA SER A 52 -9.05 -11.36 0.95
C SER A 52 -10.44 -11.31 1.61
N GLU A 53 -10.59 -11.91 2.79
CA GLU A 53 -11.85 -11.91 3.56
C GLU A 53 -11.91 -10.76 4.58
N SER A 54 -10.90 -9.88 4.61
CA SER A 54 -10.88 -8.74 5.53
C SER A 54 -11.67 -7.55 4.97
N PRO A 55 -12.01 -6.55 5.81
CA PRO A 55 -12.53 -5.26 5.35
C PRO A 55 -11.55 -4.47 4.47
N TYR A 56 -10.30 -4.94 4.33
CA TYR A 56 -9.25 -4.31 3.55
C TYR A 56 -8.52 -5.35 2.68
N PRO A 57 -9.17 -5.91 1.64
CA PRO A 57 -8.64 -7.01 0.84
C PRO A 57 -7.68 -6.51 -0.26
N CYS A 58 -6.75 -5.62 0.08
CA CYS A 58 -5.89 -4.96 -0.89
C CYS A 58 -4.50 -5.62 -1.00
N LEU A 59 -3.78 -5.31 -2.08
CA LEU A 59 -2.33 -5.46 -2.15
C LEU A 59 -1.69 -4.08 -2.00
N ARG A 60 -0.90 -3.88 -0.95
CA ARG A 60 -0.17 -2.63 -0.72
C ARG A 60 1.25 -2.74 -1.25
N LEU A 61 1.64 -1.78 -2.07
CA LEU A 61 2.98 -1.60 -2.61
C LEU A 61 3.56 -0.30 -2.05
N GLU A 62 4.78 -0.35 -1.52
CA GLU A 62 5.43 0.80 -0.90
C GLU A 62 6.88 0.92 -1.35
N LEU A 63 7.29 2.15 -1.70
CA LEU A 63 8.70 2.51 -1.79
C LEU A 63 9.09 3.22 -0.51
N ILE A 64 10.13 2.72 0.15
CA ILE A 64 10.64 3.24 1.42
C ILE A 64 12.06 3.76 1.18
N ASN A 65 12.36 4.95 1.66
CA ASN A 65 13.69 5.55 1.55
C ASN A 65 14.46 5.39 2.87
N PRO A 66 15.45 4.47 2.96
CA PRO A 66 16.19 4.25 4.19
C PRO A 66 17.07 5.44 4.61
N LYS A 67 17.34 6.38 3.69
CA LYS A 67 18.15 7.57 3.96
C LYS A 67 17.33 8.75 4.51
N ASP A 68 16.02 8.62 4.50
CA ASP A 68 15.06 9.66 4.88
C ASP A 68 14.18 9.11 6.01
N ASP A 69 14.85 8.68 7.09
CA ASP A 69 14.24 8.08 8.28
C ASP A 69 13.22 6.97 7.99
N TRP A 70 13.52 6.11 7.00
CA TRP A 70 12.62 5.05 6.56
C TRP A 70 11.23 5.53 6.13
N ALA A 71 11.13 6.78 5.65
CA ALA A 71 9.89 7.33 5.14
C ALA A 71 9.35 6.51 3.95
N VAL A 72 8.04 6.24 3.96
CA VAL A 72 7.32 5.76 2.79
C VAL A 72 7.22 6.94 1.81
N VAL A 73 7.94 6.85 0.70
CA VAL A 73 8.01 7.92 -0.30
C VAL A 73 6.96 7.76 -1.40
N GLU A 74 6.43 6.56 -1.55
CA GLU A 74 5.32 6.24 -2.45
C GLU A 74 4.55 5.05 -1.87
N ARG A 75 3.22 5.09 -1.98
CA ARG A 75 2.32 4.01 -1.60
C ARG A 75 1.24 3.85 -2.65
N LYS A 76 1.02 2.62 -3.10
CA LYS A 76 -0.11 2.25 -3.95
C LYS A 76 -0.87 1.10 -3.31
N ASP A 77 -2.15 1.33 -3.06
CA ASP A 77 -3.08 0.34 -2.53
C ASP A 77 -3.96 -0.16 -3.67
N ILE A 78 -3.80 -1.44 -4.02
CA ILE A 78 -4.56 -2.09 -5.09
C ILE A 78 -5.77 -2.76 -4.42
N CYS A 79 -6.85 -2.00 -4.31
CA CYS A 79 -8.13 -2.42 -3.74
C CYS A 79 -9.24 -2.55 -4.80
N GLU A 80 -8.92 -2.21 -6.05
CA GLU A 80 -9.81 -2.27 -7.20
C GLU A 80 -9.09 -2.92 -8.37
N MET A 81 -9.80 -3.76 -9.12
CA MET A 81 -9.32 -4.43 -10.32
C MET A 81 -10.41 -4.36 -11.39
N ASN A 82 -10.05 -4.03 -12.63
CA ASN A 82 -11.01 -3.90 -13.73
C ASN A 82 -12.17 -2.92 -13.42
N SER A 83 -11.89 -1.86 -12.65
CA SER A 83 -12.89 -0.89 -12.16
C SER A 83 -13.93 -1.45 -11.18
N LEU A 84 -13.65 -2.61 -10.59
CA LEU A 84 -14.48 -3.27 -9.59
C LEU A 84 -13.78 -3.30 -8.24
N SER A 85 -14.55 -3.11 -7.18
CA SER A 85 -14.11 -3.15 -5.78
C SER A 85 -13.86 -4.58 -5.33
N LEU A 86 -12.65 -4.87 -4.86
CA LEU A 86 -12.28 -6.20 -4.35
C LEU A 86 -13.15 -6.62 -3.15
N ALA A 87 -13.66 -5.66 -2.38
CA ALA A 87 -14.46 -5.92 -1.20
C ALA A 87 -15.95 -6.20 -1.49
N ASN A 88 -16.47 -5.73 -2.63
CA ASN A 88 -17.92 -5.68 -2.87
C ASN A 88 -18.37 -6.39 -4.14
N ASP A 89 -17.54 -6.39 -5.19
CA ASP A 89 -17.98 -6.75 -6.54
C ASP A 89 -17.58 -8.18 -6.96
N PHE A 90 -16.83 -8.88 -6.10
CA PHE A 90 -16.34 -10.23 -6.35
C PHE A 90 -16.83 -11.20 -5.28
N SER A 91 -17.15 -12.43 -5.69
CA SER A 91 -17.39 -13.55 -4.76
C SER A 91 -16.10 -13.96 -4.06
N TYR A 92 -14.99 -13.80 -4.78
CA TYR A 92 -13.64 -13.98 -4.30
C TYR A 92 -12.70 -13.11 -5.12
N ALA A 93 -11.76 -12.45 -4.46
CA ALA A 93 -10.69 -11.73 -5.11
C ALA A 93 -9.42 -11.80 -4.24
N GLY A 94 -8.32 -12.24 -4.82
CA GLY A 94 -7.10 -12.51 -4.07
C GLY A 94 -5.83 -12.42 -4.91
N PHE A 95 -4.74 -12.07 -4.25
CA PHE A 95 -3.41 -11.98 -4.85
C PHE A 95 -2.59 -13.23 -4.52
N SER A 96 -1.90 -13.80 -5.50
CA SER A 96 -1.00 -14.94 -5.30
C SER A 96 0.26 -14.78 -6.16
N LYS A 97 1.23 -15.69 -5.99
CA LYS A 97 2.51 -15.72 -6.72
C LYS A 97 3.20 -14.35 -6.82
N ILE A 98 3.28 -13.63 -5.70
CA ILE A 98 3.88 -12.30 -5.65
C ILE A 98 5.41 -12.44 -5.65
N GLU A 99 6.07 -11.93 -6.68
CA GLU A 99 7.50 -12.11 -6.90
C GLU A 99 8.19 -10.83 -7.35
N PHE A 100 9.44 -10.63 -6.91
CA PHE A 100 10.25 -9.48 -7.32
C PHE A 100 11.21 -9.84 -8.48
N HIS A 101 11.10 -9.13 -9.60
CA HIS A 101 12.02 -9.24 -10.74
C HIS A 101 12.73 -7.91 -10.96
N GLY A 102 14.03 -7.83 -10.63
CA GLY A 102 14.74 -6.55 -10.66
C GLY A 102 14.07 -5.52 -9.74
N SER A 103 13.66 -4.38 -10.32
CA SER A 103 12.89 -3.29 -9.70
C SER A 103 11.37 -3.42 -9.88
N ALA A 104 10.88 -4.54 -10.44
CA ALA A 104 9.46 -4.82 -10.61
C ALA A 104 8.94 -5.84 -9.58
N VAL A 105 7.65 -5.76 -9.28
CA VAL A 105 6.89 -6.81 -8.60
C VAL A 105 5.83 -7.34 -9.57
N SER A 106 5.76 -8.66 -9.71
CA SER A 106 4.74 -9.37 -10.46
C SER A 106 3.85 -10.17 -9.51
N PHE A 107 2.59 -10.35 -9.85
CA PHE A 107 1.64 -11.12 -9.06
C PHE A 107 0.47 -11.60 -9.92
N ASP A 108 -0.16 -12.70 -9.50
CA ASP A 108 -1.41 -13.17 -10.06
C ASP A 108 -2.58 -12.60 -9.25
N PHE A 109 -3.53 -11.98 -9.94
CA PHE A 109 -4.84 -11.63 -9.42
C PHE A 109 -5.83 -12.74 -9.80
N ASN A 110 -6.39 -13.40 -8.79
CA ASN A 110 -7.30 -14.54 -8.93
C ASN A 110 -8.66 -14.09 -8.45
N TYR A 111 -9.71 -14.31 -9.24
CA TYR A 111 -11.04 -13.82 -8.87
C TYR A 111 -12.18 -14.68 -9.42
N LEU A 112 -13.31 -14.58 -8.73
CA LEU A 112 -14.62 -15.09 -9.13
C LEU A 112 -15.61 -13.92 -9.07
N LEU A 113 -16.36 -13.69 -10.14
CA LEU A 113 -17.38 -12.65 -10.17
C LEU A 113 -18.62 -13.09 -9.37
N ASN A 114 -19.40 -12.12 -8.88
CA ASN A 114 -20.66 -12.41 -8.17
C ASN A 114 -21.72 -13.03 -9.09
N GLU A 115 -21.80 -12.58 -10.34
CA GLU A 115 -22.90 -12.87 -11.25
C GLU A 115 -22.51 -13.77 -12.42
N GLU A 116 -21.24 -14.16 -12.52
CA GLU A 116 -20.72 -14.97 -13.62
C GLU A 116 -19.94 -16.19 -13.11
N PRO A 117 -20.23 -17.40 -13.62
CA PRO A 117 -19.46 -18.58 -13.26
C PRO A 117 -18.10 -18.57 -13.96
N GLY A 118 -17.04 -18.82 -13.20
CA GLY A 118 -15.68 -18.95 -13.72
C GLY A 118 -14.65 -18.46 -12.73
N GLU A 119 -13.54 -19.18 -12.65
CA GLU A 119 -12.35 -18.71 -11.95
C GLU A 119 -11.43 -18.06 -12.97
N TYR A 120 -11.00 -16.84 -12.70
CA TYR A 120 -10.18 -16.06 -13.61
C TYR A 120 -8.85 -15.70 -12.97
N VAL A 121 -7.81 -15.64 -13.80
CA VAL A 121 -6.48 -15.21 -13.42
C VAL A 121 -5.98 -14.13 -14.37
N GLN A 122 -5.39 -13.07 -13.81
CA GLN A 122 -4.63 -12.06 -14.52
C GLN A 122 -3.24 -11.94 -13.91
N THR A 123 -2.19 -11.99 -14.72
CA THR A 123 -0.85 -11.68 -14.24
C THR A 123 -0.60 -10.18 -14.39
N CYS A 124 -0.21 -9.54 -13.30
CA CYS A 124 0.00 -8.10 -13.21
C CYS A 124 1.43 -7.77 -12.80
N THR A 125 1.91 -6.60 -13.22
CA THR A 125 3.25 -6.10 -12.88
C THR A 125 3.20 -4.61 -12.55
N VAL A 126 3.96 -4.22 -11.51
CA VAL A 126 4.25 -2.82 -11.14
C VAL A 126 5.74 -2.64 -11.00
N GLU A 127 6.29 -1.60 -11.64
CA GLU A 127 7.72 -1.27 -11.62
C GLU A 127 8.00 -0.09 -10.70
N ALA A 128 9.06 -0.18 -9.90
CA ALA A 128 9.65 0.99 -9.25
C ALA A 128 10.49 1.77 -10.27
N LYS A 129 10.21 3.08 -10.40
CA LYS A 129 10.93 4.01 -11.27
C LYS A 129 11.37 5.21 -10.44
N GLY A 130 12.64 5.22 -10.03
CA GLY A 130 13.14 6.20 -9.08
C GLY A 130 12.32 6.18 -7.79
N ARG A 131 11.66 7.30 -7.46
CA ARG A 131 10.82 7.45 -6.26
C ARG A 131 9.33 7.23 -6.50
N SER A 132 8.96 6.61 -7.62
CA SER A 132 7.55 6.40 -8.01
C SER A 132 7.28 4.95 -8.38
N LEU A 133 6.01 4.53 -8.24
CA LEU A 133 5.52 3.26 -8.74
C LEU A 133 4.83 3.49 -10.08
N SER A 134 5.07 2.61 -11.05
CA SER A 134 4.43 2.70 -12.35
C SER A 134 2.94 2.42 -12.27
N GLU A 135 2.23 2.73 -13.36
CA GLU A 135 0.94 2.11 -13.57
C GLU A 135 1.04 0.59 -13.64
N MET A 136 0.01 -0.05 -13.12
CA MET A 136 -0.12 -1.50 -13.12
C MET A 136 -0.49 -1.95 -14.51
N LYS A 137 0.22 -2.95 -15.02
CA LYS A 137 -0.07 -3.59 -16.29
C LYS A 137 -0.49 -5.02 -16.01
N CYS A 138 -1.65 -5.42 -16.50
CA CYS A 138 -2.17 -6.77 -16.35
C CYS A 138 -2.40 -7.39 -17.73
N THR A 139 -2.30 -8.71 -17.79
CA THR A 139 -2.77 -9.49 -18.94
C THR A 139 -4.30 -9.44 -19.04
N ASP A 140 -4.83 -9.83 -20.20
CA ASP A 140 -6.25 -10.12 -20.33
C ASP A 140 -6.65 -11.25 -19.36
N PRO A 141 -7.89 -11.23 -18.82
CA PRO A 141 -8.39 -12.32 -17.98
C PRO A 141 -8.38 -13.66 -18.72
N GLN A 142 -7.83 -14.68 -18.07
CA GLN A 142 -7.85 -16.05 -18.55
C GLN A 142 -8.60 -16.94 -17.56
N ALA A 143 -9.43 -17.85 -18.07
CA ALA A 143 -10.07 -18.86 -17.22
C ALA A 143 -9.00 -19.79 -16.63
N ALA A 144 -9.06 -20.05 -15.32
CA ALA A 144 -8.23 -21.06 -14.69
C ALA A 144 -8.63 -22.44 -15.23
N ASN A 145 -7.66 -23.18 -15.79
CA ASN A 145 -7.83 -24.55 -16.26
C ASN A 145 -7.77 -25.56 -15.11
#